data_AF-W4VSM2-F1
#
_entry.id   AF-W4VSM2-F1
#
_cell.length_a   1.000
_cell.length_b   1.000
_cell.length_c   1.000
_cell.angle_alpha   90.00
_cell.angle_beta   90.00
_cell.angle_gamma   90.00
#
_symmetry.space_group_name_H-M   'P 1'
#
loop_
_entity.id
_entity.type
_entity.pdbx_description
1 polymer ?
#
loop_
_entity_poly.entity_id
_entity_poly.type
_entity_poly.pdbx_seq_one_letter_code
_entity_poly.pdbx_strand_id
1 'polypeptide(L)'
;MAMNVSMTLGVFVMIVVAAIVIDSTRSQKSEPGRKKRYNRQCCIDKTYDCLKKYRGRENTFASVCQQEAAVYCGAWDEAEGCCYGYSHCMSMYAQQSGLDVAHNGCKDRKCDNPGR
;
A
#
# COMPACT_ATOMS: atom_id res chain seq x y z
N MET A 1 -46.94 -32.86 -46.70
CA MET A 1 -45.87 -31.90 -47.00
C MET A 1 -45.58 -31.14 -45.71
N ALA A 2 -44.34 -31.24 -45.25
CA ALA A 2 -43.87 -30.69 -43.99
C ALA A 2 -43.29 -29.29 -44.21
N MET A 3 -43.70 -28.32 -43.39
CA MET A 3 -42.97 -27.09 -43.16
C MET A 3 -43.14 -26.72 -41.68
N ASN A 4 -42.38 -27.40 -40.80
CA ASN A 4 -42.23 -26.98 -39.41
C ASN A 4 -41.20 -25.86 -39.38
N VAL A 5 -41.69 -24.63 -39.26
CA VAL A 5 -40.86 -23.44 -39.08
C VAL A 5 -40.36 -23.40 -37.64
N SER A 6 -39.04 -23.53 -37.56
CA SER A 6 -38.15 -23.20 -36.45
C SER A 6 -38.49 -21.86 -35.80
N MET A 7 -38.52 -21.80 -34.46
CA MET A 7 -37.88 -20.74 -33.66
C MET A 7 -38.14 -21.00 -32.16
N THR A 8 -37.25 -21.79 -31.57
CA THR A 8 -37.04 -21.88 -30.12
C THR A 8 -36.45 -20.56 -29.61
N LEU A 9 -37.31 -19.55 -29.49
CA LEU A 9 -36.98 -18.29 -28.86
C LEU A 9 -37.07 -18.43 -27.34
N GLY A 10 -35.95 -18.22 -26.65
CA GLY A 10 -36.00 -17.49 -25.38
C GLY A 10 -35.65 -18.24 -24.09
N VAL A 11 -34.71 -19.18 -24.09
CA VAL A 11 -34.03 -19.61 -22.85
C VAL A 11 -32.69 -18.88 -22.72
N PHE A 12 -32.71 -17.56 -22.52
CA PHE A 12 -31.51 -16.76 -22.27
C PHE A 12 -31.77 -15.64 -21.25
N VAL A 13 -32.33 -16.01 -20.09
CA VAL A 13 -32.41 -15.11 -18.94
C VAL A 13 -31.79 -15.81 -17.73
N MET A 14 -30.47 -16.02 -17.77
CA MET A 14 -29.75 -16.66 -16.65
C MET A 14 -28.30 -16.21 -16.44
N ILE A 15 -27.87 -15.02 -16.90
CA ILE A 15 -26.48 -14.57 -16.64
C ILE A 15 -26.35 -13.04 -16.46
N VAL A 16 -27.13 -12.41 -15.57
CA VAL A 16 -26.82 -11.02 -15.14
C VAL A 16 -27.15 -10.79 -13.66
N VAL A 17 -26.89 -11.75 -12.77
CA VAL A 17 -26.89 -11.49 -11.31
C VAL A 17 -25.79 -12.31 -10.63
N ALA A 18 -24.56 -12.17 -11.12
CA ALA A 18 -23.37 -12.67 -10.41
C ALA A 18 -22.14 -11.76 -10.59
N ALA A 19 -22.20 -10.76 -11.48
CA ALA A 19 -21.06 -9.89 -11.76
C ALA A 19 -20.87 -8.74 -10.74
N ILE A 20 -21.79 -8.52 -9.80
CA ILE A 20 -21.75 -7.36 -8.88
C ILE A 20 -21.21 -7.73 -7.48
N VAL A 21 -20.78 -8.98 -7.26
CA VAL A 21 -20.23 -9.41 -5.95
C VAL A 21 -18.84 -10.05 -6.07
N ILE A 22 -18.21 -9.98 -7.25
CA ILE A 22 -16.85 -10.50 -7.51
C ILE A 22 -15.87 -9.33 -7.76
N ASP A 23 -16.19 -8.11 -7.33
CA ASP A 23 -15.19 -7.02 -7.24
C ASP A 23 -14.58 -6.89 -5.83
N SER A 24 -14.99 -7.76 -4.89
CA SER A 24 -14.33 -7.88 -3.58
C SER A 24 -13.16 -8.87 -3.61
N THR A 25 -12.97 -9.62 -4.70
CA THR A 25 -11.78 -10.46 -4.94
C THR A 25 -10.56 -9.66 -5.38
N ARG A 26 -10.10 -8.74 -4.52
CA ARG A 26 -8.66 -8.56 -4.33
C ARG A 26 -8.32 -7.86 -3.02
N SER A 27 -9.08 -8.13 -1.95
CA SER A 27 -8.47 -8.00 -0.62
C SER A 27 -7.37 -9.06 -0.56
N GLN A 28 -6.15 -8.59 -0.83
CA GLN A 28 -4.93 -9.37 -0.83
C GLN A 28 -4.95 -10.24 0.43
N LYS A 29 -4.98 -11.55 0.22
CA LYS A 29 -4.39 -12.48 1.18
C LYS A 29 -2.97 -11.96 1.45
N SER A 30 -2.81 -11.15 2.49
CA SER A 30 -1.53 -11.04 3.18
C SER A 30 -1.24 -12.46 3.64
N GLU A 31 -0.37 -13.17 2.92
CA GLU A 31 0.15 -14.46 3.35
C GLU A 31 0.68 -14.30 4.78
N PRO A 32 -0.01 -14.85 5.80
CA PRO A 32 0.50 -14.84 7.15
C PRO A 32 1.47 -16.01 7.25
N GLY A 33 2.77 -15.75 7.09
CA GLY A 33 3.76 -16.82 7.29
C GLY A 33 5.13 -16.61 6.68
N ARG A 34 5.29 -15.73 5.68
CA ARG A 34 6.63 -15.38 5.18
C ARG A 34 7.11 -14.17 5.97
N LYS A 35 7.97 -14.37 6.98
CA LYS A 35 8.80 -13.28 7.54
C LYS A 35 9.53 -12.63 6.36
N LYS A 36 8.98 -11.54 5.84
CA LYS A 36 9.57 -10.84 4.72
C LYS A 36 10.91 -10.32 5.22
N ARG A 37 11.98 -10.70 4.53
CA ARG A 37 13.31 -10.16 4.80
C ARG A 37 13.21 -8.65 4.66
N TYR A 38 13.62 -7.94 5.70
CA TYR A 38 13.67 -6.50 5.71
C TYR A 38 14.37 -5.95 4.46
N ASN A 39 13.74 -4.98 3.80
CA ASN A 39 14.34 -4.23 2.69
C ASN A 39 14.16 -2.73 2.91
N ARG A 40 15.28 -2.04 3.14
CA ARG A 40 15.35 -0.60 3.38
C ARG A 40 14.79 0.23 2.23
N GLN A 41 15.17 -0.08 1.00
CA GLN A 41 14.74 0.69 -0.18
C GLN A 41 13.22 0.59 -0.36
N CYS A 42 12.70 -0.64 -0.24
CA CYS A 42 11.25 -0.88 -0.26
C CYS A 42 10.52 -0.05 0.80
N CYS A 43 11.06 -0.01 2.03
CA CYS A 43 10.47 0.77 3.12
C CYS A 43 10.37 2.26 2.77
N ILE A 44 11.46 2.84 2.28
CA ILE A 44 11.54 4.26 1.92
C ILE A 44 10.53 4.59 0.81
N ASP A 45 10.52 3.78 -0.26
CA ASP A 45 9.66 4.00 -1.43
C ASP A 45 8.18 3.88 -1.04
N LYS A 46 7.81 2.84 -0.29
CA LYS A 46 6.42 2.65 0.18
C LYS A 46 5.97 3.72 1.15
N THR A 47 6.85 4.16 2.04
CA THR A 47 6.53 5.25 2.97
C THR A 47 6.31 6.56 2.20
N TYR A 48 7.16 6.87 1.23
CA TYR A 48 7.01 8.04 0.36
C TYR A 48 5.72 7.98 -0.48
N ASP A 49 5.41 6.83 -1.08
CA ASP A 49 4.17 6.64 -1.84
C ASP A 49 2.91 6.78 -0.96
N CYS A 50 2.97 6.29 0.28
CA CYS A 50 1.90 6.52 1.26
C CYS A 50 1.75 8.01 1.57
N LEU A 51 2.86 8.71 1.85
CA LEU A 51 2.85 10.13 2.20
C LEU A 51 2.32 11.03 1.07
N LYS A 52 2.45 10.64 -0.20
CA LYS A 52 1.81 11.35 -1.33
C LYS A 52 0.30 11.49 -1.18
N LYS A 53 -0.36 10.55 -0.49
CA LYS A 53 -1.81 10.58 -0.22
C LYS A 53 -2.20 11.61 0.85
N TYR A 54 -1.22 12.10 1.62
CA TYR A 54 -1.42 12.96 2.78
C TYR A 54 -0.70 14.31 2.64
N ARG A 55 -0.70 14.88 1.43
CA ARG A 55 -0.06 16.18 1.19
C ARG A 55 -0.55 17.27 2.15
N GLY A 56 0.38 17.98 2.77
CA GLY A 56 0.13 19.00 3.80
C GLY A 56 -0.09 18.44 5.22
N ARG A 57 -0.05 17.12 5.41
CA ARG A 57 -0.19 16.43 6.71
C ARG A 57 0.88 15.35 6.88
N GLU A 58 1.97 15.42 6.12
CA GLU A 58 3.03 14.41 6.08
C GLU A 58 3.66 14.18 7.45
N ASN A 59 3.77 15.24 8.25
CA ASN A 59 4.28 15.20 9.62
C ASN A 59 3.53 14.22 10.51
N THR A 60 2.20 14.21 10.42
CA THR A 60 1.31 13.37 11.23
C THR A 60 1.29 11.93 10.72
N PHE A 61 1.41 11.73 9.41
CA PHE A 61 1.27 10.41 8.78
C PHE A 61 2.58 9.67 8.54
N ALA A 62 3.75 10.28 8.79
CA ALA A 62 5.05 9.64 8.54
C ALA A 62 5.23 8.32 9.30
N SER A 63 4.85 8.26 10.57
CA SER A 63 4.93 7.03 11.38
C SER A 63 3.96 5.96 10.88
N VAL A 64 2.72 6.35 10.57
CA VAL A 64 1.68 5.46 10.04
C VAL A 64 2.10 4.86 8.70
N CYS A 65 2.58 5.70 7.79
CA CYS A 65 3.05 5.27 6.47
C CYS A 65 4.25 4.32 6.55
N GLN A 66 5.14 4.50 7.54
CA GLN A 66 6.25 3.60 7.75
C GLN A 66 5.80 2.25 8.34
N GLN A 67 4.82 2.23 9.24
CA GLN A 67 4.24 0.98 9.74
C GLN A 67 3.52 0.21 8.63
N GLU A 68 2.76 0.91 7.78
CA GLU A 68 2.15 0.31 6.59
C GLU A 68 3.22 -0.27 5.65
N ALA A 69 4.31 0.47 5.40
CA ALA A 69 5.43 -0.01 4.61
C ALA A 69 6.09 -1.26 5.21
N ALA A 70 6.17 -1.39 6.53
CA ALA A 70 6.75 -2.56 7.21
C ALA A 70 5.96 -3.85 6.94
N VAL A 71 4.63 -3.77 6.78
CA VAL A 71 3.79 -4.92 6.38
C VAL A 71 4.20 -5.45 5.00
N TYR A 72 4.59 -4.55 4.09
CA TYR A 72 4.97 -4.91 2.74
C TYR A 72 6.45 -5.28 2.58
N CYS A 73 7.33 -4.63 3.32
CA CYS A 73 8.79 -4.64 3.13
C CYS A 73 9.56 -5.38 4.25
N GLY A 74 8.88 -5.85 5.29
CA GLY A 74 9.50 -6.31 6.52
C GLY A 74 9.84 -5.15 7.45
N ALA A 75 9.85 -5.40 8.75
CA ALA A 75 10.25 -4.43 9.77
C ALA A 75 11.77 -4.52 10.04
N TRP A 76 12.38 -3.37 10.35
CA TRP A 76 13.72 -3.31 10.92
C TRP A 76 13.66 -3.72 12.40
N ASP A 77 12.68 -3.14 13.10
CA ASP A 77 12.27 -3.48 14.45
C ASP A 77 10.75 -3.44 14.51
N GLU A 78 10.10 -4.41 15.14
CA GLU A 78 8.63 -4.48 15.16
C GLU A 78 7.98 -3.27 15.85
N ALA A 79 8.66 -2.66 16.83
CA ALA A 79 8.13 -1.48 17.51
C ALA A 79 8.40 -0.19 16.72
N GLU A 80 9.50 -0.12 15.98
CA GLU A 80 9.87 1.09 15.24
C GLU A 80 9.39 1.10 13.79
N GLY A 81 8.96 -0.04 13.25
CA GLY A 81 8.58 -0.24 11.86
C GLY A 81 9.79 -0.54 10.96
N CYS A 82 9.77 -0.08 9.71
CA CYS A 82 10.82 -0.44 8.75
C CYS A 82 12.03 0.53 8.66
N CYS A 83 11.91 1.81 9.00
CA CYS A 83 13.05 2.74 9.03
C CYS A 83 12.74 4.02 9.83
N TYR A 84 12.99 4.02 11.15
CA TYR A 84 12.65 5.14 12.05
C TYR A 84 13.29 6.46 11.61
N GLY A 85 14.60 6.47 11.35
CA GLY A 85 15.29 7.71 10.99
C GLY A 85 14.79 8.34 9.68
N TYR A 86 14.23 7.55 8.76
CA TYR A 86 13.57 8.08 7.56
C TYR A 86 12.23 8.74 7.90
N SER A 87 11.33 8.07 8.63
CA SER A 87 10.03 8.69 8.96
C SER A 87 10.17 9.89 9.88
N HIS A 88 11.11 9.85 10.82
CA HIS A 88 11.40 10.99 11.70
C HIS A 88 11.92 12.18 10.90
N CYS A 89 12.80 11.95 9.93
CA CYS A 89 13.26 13.02 9.03
C CYS A 89 12.10 13.55 8.17
N MET A 90 11.28 12.67 7.60
CA MET A 90 10.09 13.08 6.84
C MET A 90 9.11 13.86 7.71
N SER A 91 8.91 13.47 8.97
CA SER A 91 7.95 14.15 9.84
C SER A 91 8.35 15.59 10.17
N MET A 92 9.66 15.84 10.26
CA MET A 92 10.22 17.16 10.54
C MET A 92 10.21 18.08 9.32
N TYR A 93 10.52 17.55 8.13
CA TYR A 93 10.80 18.39 6.96
C TYR A 93 9.76 18.35 5.84
N ALA A 94 8.97 17.27 5.71
CA ALA A 94 8.09 17.09 4.56
C ALA A 94 7.01 18.17 4.45
N GLN A 95 6.46 18.64 5.57
CA GLN A 95 5.46 19.71 5.56
C GLN A 95 6.08 21.08 5.21
N GLN A 96 7.33 21.34 5.63
CA GLN A 96 7.98 22.65 5.46
C GLN A 96 8.65 22.80 4.09
N SER A 97 9.37 21.76 3.66
CA SER A 97 10.19 21.79 2.44
C SER A 97 9.48 21.20 1.22
N GLY A 98 8.32 20.58 1.43
CA GLY A 98 7.64 19.76 0.43
C GLY A 98 8.14 18.32 0.42
N LEU A 99 7.23 17.41 0.10
CA LEU A 99 7.45 15.96 0.15
C LEU A 99 8.68 15.51 -0.65
N ASP A 100 8.86 16.03 -1.86
CA ASP A 100 9.92 15.58 -2.79
C ASP A 100 11.32 16.03 -2.35
N VAL A 101 11.42 17.25 -1.83
CA VAL A 101 12.67 17.80 -1.29
C VAL A 101 13.04 17.07 -0.01
N ALA A 102 12.08 16.87 0.89
CA ALA A 102 12.29 16.13 2.13
C ALA A 102 12.68 14.68 1.85
N HIS A 103 12.00 13.99 0.92
CA HIS A 103 12.35 12.63 0.53
C HIS A 103 13.81 12.52 0.08
N ASN A 104 14.25 13.41 -0.81
CA ASN A 104 15.63 13.40 -1.30
C ASN A 104 16.66 13.70 -0.20
N GLY A 105 16.33 14.55 0.78
CA GLY A 105 17.21 14.81 1.92
C GLY A 105 17.20 13.71 2.99
N CYS A 106 16.11 12.94 3.08
CA CYS A 106 15.90 11.95 4.13
C CYS A 106 16.21 10.51 3.70
N LYS A 107 16.20 10.18 2.40
CA LYS A 107 16.35 8.80 1.89
C LYS A 107 17.66 8.10 2.27
N ASP A 108 18.70 8.83 2.67
CA ASP A 108 20.01 8.28 3.07
C ASP A 108 20.20 8.23 4.60
N ARG A 109 19.19 8.63 5.38
CA ARG A 109 19.22 8.53 6.85
C ARG A 109 19.34 7.08 7.31
N LYS A 110 20.13 6.85 8.36
CA LYS A 110 20.15 5.56 9.07
C LYS A 110 18.76 5.25 9.62
N CYS A 111 18.41 3.97 9.65
CA CYS A 111 17.08 3.53 10.09
C CYS A 111 16.96 3.38 11.61
N ASP A 112 18.08 3.41 12.32
CA ASP A 112 18.16 3.29 13.77
C ASP A 112 17.52 4.48 14.48
N ASN A 113 16.96 4.21 15.65
CA ASN A 113 16.51 5.22 16.59
C ASN A 113 17.63 5.52 17.60
N PRO A 114 18.16 6.76 17.67
CA PRO A 114 19.27 7.10 18.56
C PRO A 114 18.90 7.06 20.05
N GLY A 115 17.63 6.93 20.40
CA GLY A 115 17.15 6.83 21.78
C GLY A 115 17.05 5.41 22.33
N ARG A 116 17.56 4.40 21.61
CA ARG A 116 17.45 2.98 21.96
C ARG A 116 18.77 2.24 21.85
#